data_AF-A0A436CPF2-F1
#
_entry.id   AF-A0A436CPF2-F1
#
_cell.length_a   1.000
_cell.length_b   1.000
_cell.length_c   1.000
_cell.angle_alpha   90.00
_cell.angle_beta   90.00
_cell.angle_gamma   90.00
#
_symmetry.space_group_name_H-M   'P 1'
#
loop_
_entity.id
_entity.type
_entity.pdbx_description
1 polymer ?
#
loop_
_entity_poly.entity_id
_entity_poly.type
_entity_poly.pdbx_seq_one_letter_code
_entity_poly.pdbx_strand_id
1 'polypeptide(L)'
;AYDWALDNEAVHVWEHLTLLAAATFFWRIILTSGDRRLSPGMAVVLVSLVGIQGAFLSALIMFASHPLYGAYAGNPLDDQVLAGVLMCIPASFVYLGSTIWALWRMLGNSRLRVYDGEA
;
A
#
# COMPACT_ATOMS: atom_id res chain seq x y z
N ALA A 1 -13.01 16.94 6.30
CA ALA A 1 -11.58 16.99 5.94
C ALA A 1 -11.41 16.73 4.44
N TYR A 2 -11.88 15.59 3.93
CA TYR A 2 -11.93 15.30 2.49
C TYR A 2 -12.68 16.36 1.68
N ASP A 3 -13.86 16.80 2.14
CA ASP A 3 -14.63 17.86 1.46
C ASP A 3 -13.87 19.19 1.36
N TRP A 4 -12.96 19.47 2.30
CA TRP A 4 -12.16 20.71 2.27
C TRP A 4 -11.05 20.66 1.22
N ALA A 5 -10.51 19.46 0.94
CA ALA A 5 -9.58 19.26 -0.17
C ALA A 5 -10.29 19.40 -1.52
N LEU A 6 -11.55 18.97 -1.63
CA LEU A 6 -12.36 19.16 -2.84
C LEU A 6 -12.61 20.64 -3.16
N ASP A 7 -12.81 21.48 -2.14
CA ASP A 7 -13.11 22.90 -2.32
C ASP A 7 -11.87 23.80 -2.43
N ASN A 8 -10.69 23.32 -2.03
CA ASN A 8 -9.46 24.11 -1.98
C ASN A 8 -8.27 23.40 -2.62
N GLU A 9 -7.88 23.89 -3.80
CA GLU A 9 -6.78 23.33 -4.60
C GLU A 9 -5.45 23.26 -3.83
N ALA A 10 -5.13 24.26 -3.00
CA ALA A 10 -3.89 24.24 -2.23
C ALA A 10 -3.90 23.11 -1.19
N VAL A 11 -5.04 22.89 -0.52
CA VAL A 11 -5.22 21.79 0.44
C VAL A 11 -5.12 20.44 -0.27
N HIS A 12 -5.75 20.31 -1.45
CA HIS A 12 -5.66 19.12 -2.30
C HIS A 12 -4.21 18.78 -2.65
N VAL A 13 -3.42 19.78 -3.06
CA VAL A 13 -1.99 19.60 -3.38
C VAL A 13 -1.20 19.17 -2.15
N TRP A 14 -1.43 19.79 -0.99
CA TRP A 14 -0.76 19.40 0.25
C TRP A 14 -1.09 17.97 0.68
N GLU A 15 -2.35 17.55 0.54
CA GLU A 15 -2.76 16.17 0.76
C GLU A 15 -1.94 15.22 -0.12
N HIS A 16 -1.86 15.48 -1.43
CA HIS A 16 -1.10 14.63 -2.35
C HIS A 16 0.40 14.61 -2.04
N LEU A 17 0.99 15.76 -1.69
CA LEU A 17 2.41 15.85 -1.30
C LEU A 17 2.71 15.03 -0.04
N THR A 18 1.81 15.07 0.95
CA THR A 18 2.00 14.30 2.19
C THR A 18 1.87 12.80 1.97
N LEU A 19 0.90 12.37 1.15
CA LEU A 19 0.75 10.98 0.73
C LEU A 19 1.95 10.49 -0.07
N LEU A 20 2.45 11.30 -1.00
CA LEU A 20 3.63 10.98 -1.81
C LEU A 20 4.88 10.87 -0.94
N ALA A 21 5.08 11.79 0.01
CA ALA A 21 6.20 11.74 0.93
C ALA A 21 6.15 10.47 1.80
N ALA A 22 4.99 10.16 2.38
CA ALA A 22 4.79 8.95 3.18
C ALA A 22 5.06 7.68 2.37
N ALA A 23 4.52 7.58 1.16
CA ALA A 23 4.75 6.47 0.25
C ALA A 23 6.24 6.32 -0.11
N THR A 24 6.94 7.42 -0.36
CA THR A 24 8.37 7.43 -0.67
C THR A 24 9.20 6.88 0.50
N PHE A 25 8.91 7.32 1.73
CA PHE A 25 9.59 6.81 2.91
C PHE A 25 9.30 5.33 3.15
N PHE A 26 8.04 4.91 3.00
CA PHE A 26 7.64 3.51 3.10
C PHE A 26 8.44 2.63 2.14
N TRP A 27 8.42 2.94 0.84
CA TRP A 27 9.13 2.14 -0.16
C TRP A 27 10.63 2.16 0.03
N ARG A 28 11.21 3.29 0.46
CA ARG A 28 12.64 3.36 0.79
C ARG A 28 13.00 2.40 1.94
N ILE A 29 12.18 2.29 2.97
CA ILE A 29 12.39 1.36 4.09
C ILE A 29 12.29 -0.10 3.61
N ILE A 30 11.30 -0.42 2.77
CA ILE A 30 11.13 -1.77 2.23
C ILE A 30 12.30 -2.17 1.34
N LEU A 31 12.73 -1.31 0.41
CA LEU A 31 13.82 -1.58 -0.53
C LEU A 31 15.20 -1.67 0.14
N THR A 32 15.39 -1.00 1.28
CA THR A 32 16.64 -1.04 2.07
C THR A 32 16.61 -2.08 3.21
N SER A 33 15.60 -2.95 3.23
CA SER A 33 15.53 -4.06 4.19
C SER A 33 16.71 -5.03 4.01
N GLY A 34 17.30 -5.48 5.12
CA GLY A 34 18.53 -6.29 5.14
C GLY A 34 19.80 -5.52 5.55
N ASP A 35 19.88 -4.21 5.32
CA ASP A 35 21.08 -3.40 5.63
C ASP A 35 21.07 -2.82 7.06
N ARG A 36 20.67 -3.63 8.06
CA ARG A 36 20.59 -3.30 9.50
C ARG A 36 19.44 -2.36 9.94
N ARG A 37 18.61 -1.84 9.03
CA ARG A 37 17.48 -0.94 9.37
C ARG A 37 16.15 -1.65 9.61
N LEU A 38 15.86 -2.70 8.83
CA LEU A 38 14.64 -3.49 8.94
C LEU A 38 14.96 -4.95 8.60
N SER A 39 14.50 -5.90 9.42
CA SER A 39 14.66 -7.31 9.10
C SER A 39 13.82 -7.66 7.86
N PRO A 40 14.30 -8.55 6.97
CA PRO A 40 13.52 -8.98 5.81
C PRO A 40 12.13 -9.54 6.18
N GLY A 41 12.02 -10.26 7.30
CA GLY A 41 10.73 -10.74 7.81
C GLY A 41 9.77 -9.61 8.21
N MET A 42 10.28 -8.52 8.81
CA MET A 42 9.44 -7.35 9.11
C MET A 42 9.01 -6.61 7.84
N ALA A 43 9.85 -6.58 6.79
CA ALA A 43 9.47 -6.01 5.50
C ALA A 43 8.28 -6.76 4.87
N VAL A 44 8.29 -8.10 4.93
CA VAL A 44 7.17 -8.95 4.50
C VAL A 44 5.89 -8.59 5.24
N VAL A 45 5.95 -8.49 6.57
CA VAL A 45 4.79 -8.14 7.41
C VAL A 45 4.25 -6.75 7.06
N LEU A 46 5.10 -5.74 6.98
CA LEU A 46 4.68 -4.37 6.70
C LEU A 46 4.04 -4.22 5.31
N VAL A 47 4.66 -4.77 4.27
CA VAL A 47 4.10 -4.73 2.91
C VAL A 47 2.76 -5.46 2.85
N SER A 48 2.67 -6.63 3.48
CA SER A 48 1.45 -7.42 3.49
C SER A 48 0.31 -6.69 4.21
N LEU A 49 0.59 -6.08 5.37
CA LEU A 49 -0.42 -5.33 6.12
C LEU A 49 -0.92 -4.10 5.36
N VAL A 50 -0.02 -3.34 4.72
CA VAL A 50 -0.41 -2.18 3.89
C VAL A 50 -1.25 -2.64 2.69
N GLY A 51 -0.86 -3.74 2.04
CA GLY A 51 -1.64 -4.32 0.95
C GLY A 51 -3.03 -4.79 1.38
N ILE A 52 -3.14 -5.50 2.51
CA ILE A 52 -4.42 -5.95 3.07
C ILE A 52 -5.31 -4.75 3.43
N GLN A 53 -4.75 -3.74 4.08
CA GLN A 53 -5.48 -2.52 4.42
C GLN A 53 -6.02 -1.83 3.15
N GLY A 54 -5.20 -1.70 2.11
CA GLY A 54 -5.61 -1.12 0.83
C GLY A 54 -6.71 -1.93 0.13
N ALA A 55 -6.58 -3.26 0.10
CA ALA A 55 -7.59 -4.15 -0.46
C ALA A 55 -8.91 -4.08 0.32
N PHE A 56 -8.84 -4.02 1.65
CA PHE A 56 -10.00 -3.85 2.51
C PHE A 56 -10.72 -2.52 2.24
N LEU A 57 -9.97 -1.41 2.17
CA LEU A 57 -10.53 -0.10 1.84
C LEU A 57 -11.21 -0.12 0.46
N SER A 58 -10.56 -0.72 -0.54
CA SER A 58 -11.17 -0.85 -1.86
C SER A 58 -12.43 -1.71 -1.85
N ALA A 59 -12.46 -2.79 -1.08
CA ALA A 59 -13.66 -3.62 -0.96
C ALA A 59 -14.82 -2.83 -0.35
N LEU A 60 -14.55 -2.01 0.67
CA LEU A 60 -15.57 -1.12 1.24
C LEU A 60 -16.14 -0.15 0.19
N ILE A 61 -15.27 0.42 -0.66
CA ILE A 61 -15.70 1.31 -1.76
C ILE A 61 -16.53 0.54 -2.79
N MET A 62 -16.06 -0.62 -3.26
CA MET A 62 -16.75 -1.38 -4.30
C MET A 62 -18.11 -1.93 -3.86
N PHE A 63 -18.23 -2.36 -2.60
CA PHE A 63 -19.43 -3.06 -2.12
C PHE A 63 -20.40 -2.16 -1.33
N ALA A 64 -20.10 -0.87 -1.17
CA ALA A 64 -21.05 0.05 -0.56
C ALA A 64 -22.29 0.25 -1.45
N SER A 65 -23.47 0.19 -0.84
CA SER A 65 -24.77 0.28 -1.52
C SER A 65 -25.18 1.71 -1.90
N HIS A 66 -24.38 2.70 -1.51
CA HIS A 66 -24.57 4.12 -1.76
C HIS A 66 -23.19 4.78 -1.92
N PRO A 67 -23.11 5.94 -2.60
CA PRO A 67 -21.88 6.71 -2.67
C PRO A 67 -21.37 7.04 -1.26
N LEU A 68 -20.13 6.64 -0.96
CA LEU A 68 -19.54 6.84 0.38
C LEU A 68 -19.21 8.31 0.66
N TYR A 69 -19.00 9.10 -0.39
CA TYR A 69 -18.73 10.53 -0.27
C TYR A 69 -19.92 11.32 -0.80
N GLY A 70 -20.41 12.26 0.01
CA GLY A 70 -21.59 13.08 -0.33
C GLY A 70 -21.43 13.87 -1.63
N ALA A 71 -20.19 14.26 -1.97
CA ALA A 71 -19.86 14.91 -3.24
C ALA A 71 -20.24 14.08 -4.48
N TYR A 72 -20.31 12.74 -4.36
CA TYR A 72 -20.65 11.83 -5.44
C TYR A 72 -22.07 11.25 -5.35
N ALA A 73 -22.94 11.80 -4.48
CA ALA A 73 -24.29 11.27 -4.26
C ALA A 73 -25.17 11.23 -5.53
N GLY A 74 -24.85 12.05 -6.54
CA GLY A 74 -25.54 12.07 -7.84
C GLY A 74 -24.91 11.18 -8.92
N ASN A 75 -23.75 10.56 -8.67
CA ASN A 75 -23.06 9.73 -9.64
C ASN A 75 -23.64 8.30 -9.68
N PRO A 76 -23.55 7.60 -10.83
CA PRO A 76 -23.84 6.17 -10.90
C PRO A 76 -22.93 5.37 -9.95
N LEU A 77 -23.48 4.35 -9.28
CA LEU A 77 -22.71 3.45 -8.40
C LEU A 77 -21.56 2.74 -9.15
N ASP A 78 -21.72 2.51 -10.45
CA ASP A 78 -20.68 1.90 -11.29
C ASP A 78 -19.38 2.71 -11.31
N ASP A 79 -19.45 4.04 -11.15
CA ASP A 79 -18.27 4.92 -11.07
C ASP A 79 -17.44 4.62 -9.80
N GLN A 80 -18.12 4.38 -8.67
CA GLN A 80 -17.49 4.00 -7.41
C GLN A 80 -16.87 2.60 -7.48
N VAL A 81 -17.57 1.64 -8.11
CA VAL A 81 -17.05 0.29 -8.31
C VAL A 81 -15.78 0.34 -9.18
N LEU A 82 -15.82 1.10 -10.27
CA LEU A 82 -14.68 1.28 -11.15
C LEU A 82 -13.49 1.92 -10.41
N ALA A 83 -13.75 2.96 -9.61
CA ALA A 83 -12.73 3.59 -8.79
C ALA A 83 -12.08 2.59 -7.84
N GLY A 84 -12.85 1.77 -7.13
CA GLY A 84 -12.32 0.73 -6.26
C GLY A 84 -11.47 -0.28 -7.02
N VAL A 85 -11.95 -0.79 -8.16
CA VAL A 85 -11.19 -1.72 -9.00
C VAL A 85 -9.84 -1.13 -9.45
N LEU A 86 -9.85 0.13 -9.89
CA LEU A 86 -8.64 0.83 -10.32
C LEU A 86 -7.67 1.11 -9.17
N MET A 87 -8.16 1.32 -7.95
CA MET A 87 -7.33 1.48 -6.76
C MET A 87 -6.72 0.14 -6.30
N CYS A 88 -7.48 -0.96 -6.38
CA CYS A 88 -7.07 -2.25 -5.83
C CYS A 88 -6.11 -3.02 -6.74
N ILE A 89 -6.48 -3.21 -8.01
CA ILE A 89 -5.81 -4.18 -8.88
C ILE A 89 -4.34 -3.81 -9.11
N PRO A 90 -4.00 -2.60 -9.57
CA PRO A 90 -2.61 -2.23 -9.84
C PRO A 90 -1.75 -2.30 -8.57
N ALA A 91 -2.27 -1.78 -7.45
CA ALA A 91 -1.58 -1.78 -6.17
C ALA A 91 -1.33 -3.21 -5.65
N SER A 92 -2.31 -4.11 -5.81
CA SER A 92 -2.20 -5.51 -5.38
C SER A 92 -1.03 -6.22 -6.03
N PHE A 93 -0.77 -5.98 -7.33
CA PHE A 93 0.40 -6.56 -8.01
C PHE A 93 1.71 -6.05 -7.43
N VAL A 94 1.79 -4.76 -7.10
CA VAL A 94 2.99 -4.16 -6.51
C VAL A 94 3.24 -4.71 -5.11
N TYR A 95 2.21 -4.82 -4.27
CA TYR A 95 2.34 -5.39 -2.92
C TYR A 95 2.66 -6.89 -2.95
N LEU A 96 2.05 -7.66 -3.85
CA LEU A 96 2.37 -9.07 -4.01
C LEU A 96 3.81 -9.27 -4.48
N GLY A 97 4.23 -8.55 -5.52
CA GLY A 97 5.59 -8.63 -6.06
C GLY A 97 6.65 -8.26 -5.02
N SER A 98 6.42 -7.19 -4.26
CA SER A 98 7.34 -6.77 -3.19
C SER A 98 7.36 -7.74 -2.00
N THR A 99 6.22 -8.37 -1.67
CA THR A 99 6.15 -9.43 -0.65
C THR A 99 6.96 -10.66 -1.06
N ILE A 100 6.79 -11.13 -2.30
CA ILE A 100 7.55 -12.25 -2.86
C ILE A 100 9.05 -11.93 -2.86
N TRP A 101 9.42 -10.72 -3.29
CA TRP A 101 10.81 -10.27 -3.29
C TRP A 101 11.42 -10.24 -1.89
N ALA A 102 10.69 -9.71 -0.89
CA ALA A 102 11.14 -9.66 0.49
C ALA A 102 11.26 -11.06 1.11
N LEU A 103 10.33 -11.98 0.79
CA LEU A 103 10.41 -13.39 1.19
C LEU A 103 11.64 -14.08 0.59
N TRP A 104 11.92 -13.84 -0.70
CA TRP A 104 13.08 -14.40 -1.36
C TRP A 104 14.40 -13.93 -0.72
N ARG A 105 14.51 -12.63 -0.43
CA ARG A 105 15.62 -12.05 0.35
C ARG A 105 15.75 -12.68 1.74
N MET A 106 14.64 -12.85 2.45
CA MET A 106 14.62 -13.47 3.78
C MET A 106 15.18 -14.90 3.74
N LEU A 107 14.71 -15.71 2.79
CA LEU A 107 15.14 -17.11 2.63
C LEU A 107 16.59 -17.23 2.19
N GLY A 108 17.10 -16.32 1.36
CA GLY A 108 18.50 -16.27 0.94
C GLY A 108 19.45 -16.01 2.12
N ASN A 109 19.14 -15.02 2.96
CA ASN A 109 19.95 -14.69 4.14
C ASN A 109 19.95 -15.81 5.21
N SER A 110 18.87 -16.58 5.33
CA SER A 110 18.81 -17.72 6.25
C SER A 110 19.77 -18.84 5.85
N ARG A 111 19.97 -19.10 4.55
CA ARG A 111 20.89 -20.16 4.08
C ARG A 111 22.35 -19.83 4.37
N LEU A 112 22.73 -18.56 4.26
CA LEU A 112 24.12 -18.12 4.54
C LEU A 112 24.46 -18.23 6.04
N ARG A 113 23.50 -17.93 6.93
CA ARG A 113 23.71 -18.07 8.38
C ARG A 113 23.88 -19.51 8.87
N VAL A 114 23.28 -20.49 8.19
CA VAL A 114 23.45 -21.91 8.53
C VAL A 114 24.85 -22.40 8.14
N TYR A 115 25.40 -21.91 7.02
CA TYR A 115 26.74 -22.29 6.56
C TYR A 115 27.85 -21.76 7.49
N ASP A 116 27.74 -20.52 7.96
CA ASP A 116 28.73 -19.91 8.88
C ASP A 116 28.69 -20.50 10.30
N GLY A 117 27.63 -21.21 10.69
CA GLY A 117 27.51 -21.84 12.01
C GLY A 117 28.06 -23.27 12.09
N GLU A 118 28.39 -23.87 10.94
CA GLU A 118 28.91 -25.24 10.80
C GLU A 118 30.44 -25.26 10.55
N ALA A 119 31.09 -24.09 10.46
CA ALA A 119 32.53 -23.91 10.25
C ALA A 119 33.24 -23.45 11.53
#